data_AF-A0AAE4YAV4-F1
#
_entry.id   AF-A0AAE4YAV4-F1
#
_cell.length_a   1.000
_cell.length_b   1.000
_cell.length_c   1.000
_cell.angle_alpha   90.00
_cell.angle_beta   90.00
_cell.angle_gamma   90.00
#
_symmetry.space_group_name_H-M   'P 1'
#
loop_
_entity.id
_entity.type
_entity.pdbx_description
1 polymer ?
#
loop_
_entity_poly.entity_id
_entity_poly.type
_entity_poly.pdbx_seq_one_letter_code
_entity_poly.pdbx_strand_id
1 'polypeptide(L)'
;MSPQLILLSAILLPGSGQVWNGQPFRGLIFVFFILLFGALTLVTAAPETSLVGKLSGGLFIWALSIPEAYRTARLRQALRLQTAPRP
;
A
#
# COMPACT_ATOMS: atom_id res chain seq x y z
N MET A 1 9.52 -6.64 -12.58
CA MET A 1 9.53 -7.26 -11.24
C MET A 1 8.34 -8.18 -11.09
N SER A 2 8.49 -9.27 -10.34
CA SER A 2 7.36 -10.16 -10.05
C SER A 2 6.36 -9.45 -9.13
N PRO A 3 5.04 -9.65 -9.32
CA PRO A 3 4.02 -9.10 -8.43
C PRO A 3 4.20 -9.53 -6.98
N GLN A 4 4.80 -10.70 -6.73
CA GLN A 4 5.10 -11.21 -5.40
C GLN A 4 6.12 -10.34 -4.65
N LEU A 5 7.17 -9.86 -5.33
CA LEU A 5 8.16 -8.96 -4.72
C LEU A 5 7.54 -7.59 -4.39
N ILE A 6 6.67 -7.09 -5.27
CA ILE A 6 5.94 -5.84 -5.03
C ILE A 6 5.00 -5.97 -3.83
N LEU A 7 4.29 -7.11 -3.73
CA LEU A 7 3.45 -7.44 -2.57
C LEU A 7 4.27 -7.46 -1.27
N LEU A 8 5.39 -8.19 -1.25
CA LEU A 8 6.27 -8.26 -0.09
C LEU A 8 6.74 -6.85 0.33
N SER A 9 7.16 -6.03 -0.64
CA SER A 9 7.57 -4.66 -0.35
C SER A 9 6.44 -3.84 0.30
N ALA A 10 5.21 -3.90 -0.24
CA ALA A 10 4.08 -3.13 0.26
C ALA A 10 3.64 -3.56 1.68
N ILE A 11 3.83 -4.85 2.02
CA ILE A 11 3.61 -5.38 3.37
C ILE A 11 4.67 -4.88 4.36
N LEU A 12 5.92 -4.71 3.93
CA LEU A 12 7.02 -4.31 4.82
C LEU A 12 7.10 -2.79 5.01
N LEU A 13 6.87 -2.02 3.95
CA LEU A 13 7.03 -0.57 3.96
C LEU A 13 5.84 0.10 3.26
N PRO A 14 5.12 1.00 3.95
CA PRO A 14 4.03 1.73 3.34
C PRO A 14 4.45 2.52 2.10
N GLY A 15 3.66 2.45 1.03
CA GLY A 15 3.89 3.18 -0.21
C GLY A 15 5.01 2.64 -1.11
N SER A 16 5.84 1.68 -0.66
CA SER A 16 6.94 1.17 -1.48
C SER A 16 6.46 0.36 -2.69
N GLY A 17 5.34 -0.34 -2.58
CA GLY A 17 4.76 -1.09 -3.69
C GLY A 17 4.38 -0.18 -4.87
N GLN A 18 3.97 1.05 -4.60
CA GLN A 18 3.65 2.07 -5.59
C GLN A 18 4.91 2.62 -6.24
N VAL A 19 6.01 2.79 -5.46
CA VAL A 19 7.33 3.16 -6.00
C VAL A 19 7.84 2.10 -6.98
N TRP A 20 7.77 0.81 -6.62
CA TRP A 20 8.15 -0.28 -7.52
C TRP A 20 7.24 -0.38 -8.75
N ASN A 21 5.98 0.06 -8.62
CA ASN A 21 5.07 0.23 -9.74
C ASN A 21 5.29 1.57 -10.49
N GLY A 22 6.38 2.31 -10.29
CA GLY A 22 6.66 3.55 -11.00
C GLY A 22 5.62 4.65 -10.76
N GLN A 23 4.95 4.62 -9.61
CA GLN A 23 3.91 5.58 -9.21
C GLN A 23 4.25 6.21 -7.85
N PRO A 24 5.40 6.92 -7.74
CA PRO A 24 5.89 7.43 -6.45
C PRO A 24 4.92 8.44 -5.81
N PHE A 25 4.24 9.28 -6.59
CA PHE A 25 3.23 10.20 -6.07
C PHE A 25 2.07 9.47 -5.38
N ARG A 26 1.61 8.35 -5.95
CA ARG A 26 0.55 7.54 -5.29
C ARG A 26 1.05 6.92 -3.99
N GLY A 27 2.31 6.50 -3.95
CA GLY A 27 2.97 6.04 -2.71
C GLY A 27 3.00 7.13 -1.64
N LEU A 28 3.39 8.35 -2.00
CA LEU A 28 3.40 9.49 -1.09
C LEU A 28 2.01 9.85 -0.58
N ILE A 29 0.99 9.80 -1.44
CA ILE A 29 -0.42 9.99 -1.06
C ILE A 29 -0.83 8.96 0.00
N PHE A 30 -0.49 7.68 -0.19
CA PHE A 30 -0.75 6.66 0.84
C PHE A 30 -0.04 6.96 2.15
N VAL A 31 1.26 7.29 2.12
CA VAL A 31 2.02 7.64 3.33
C VAL A 31 1.40 8.84 4.05
N PHE A 32 1.03 9.88 3.31
CA PHE A 32 0.35 11.05 3.85
C PHE A 32 -0.96 10.66 4.57
N PHE A 33 -1.81 9.86 3.93
CA PHE A 33 -3.07 9.43 4.55
C PHE A 33 -2.86 8.47 5.72
N ILE A 34 -1.83 7.61 5.69
CA ILE A 34 -1.47 6.75 6.83
C ILE A 34 -1.11 7.61 8.05
N LEU A 35 -0.29 8.63 7.85
CA LEU A 35 0.10 9.56 8.92
C LEU A 35 -1.08 10.40 9.40
N LEU A 36 -1.88 10.94 8.47
CA LEU A 36 -3.05 11.75 8.78
C LEU A 36 -4.08 10.94 9.58
N PHE A 37 -4.52 9.79 9.07
CA PHE A 37 -5.51 8.96 9.75
C PHE A 37 -4.96 8.31 11.02
N GLY A 38 -3.67 7.94 11.03
CA GLY A 38 -3.00 7.46 12.24
C GLY A 38 -2.96 8.52 13.35
N ALA A 39 -2.63 9.77 13.00
CA ALA A 39 -2.65 10.88 13.95
C ALA A 39 -4.08 11.19 14.41
N LEU A 40 -5.06 11.20 13.50
CA LEU A 40 -6.46 11.41 13.85
C LEU A 40 -6.98 10.34 14.82
N THR A 41 -6.70 9.06 14.59
CA THR A 41 -7.11 8.01 15.52
C THR A 41 -6.32 8.07 16.83
N LEU A 42 -5.08 8.53 16.81
CA LEU A 42 -4.25 8.64 18.00
C LEU A 42 -4.78 9.71 18.97
N VAL A 43 -5.20 10.87 18.43
CA VAL A 43 -5.71 11.99 19.25
C VAL A 43 -7.17 11.83 19.68
N THR A 44 -7.95 11.01 18.97
CA THR A 44 -9.38 10.80 19.27
C THR A 44 -9.65 9.55 20.09
N ALA A 45 -8.71 8.60 20.15
CA ALA A 45 -8.87 7.37 20.91
C ALA A 45 -8.88 7.63 22.43
N ALA A 46 -9.73 6.89 23.14
CA ALA A 46 -9.76 6.93 24.61
C ALA A 46 -8.42 6.47 25.20
N PRO A 47 -8.02 6.94 26.40
CA PRO A 47 -6.74 6.58 27.02
C PRO A 47 -6.53 5.06 27.14
N GLU A 48 -7.59 4.33 27.48
CA GLU A 48 -7.60 2.86 27.66
C GLU A 48 -7.57 2.07 26.34
N THR A 49 -7.62 2.75 25.20
CA THR A 49 -7.59 2.09 23.88
C THR A 49 -6.19 1.49 23.65
N SER A 50 -6.15 0.27 23.14
CA SER A 50 -4.89 -0.40 22.76
C SER A 50 -4.12 0.41 21.71
N LEU A 51 -2.81 0.18 21.62
CA LEU A 51 -1.97 0.83 20.62
C LEU A 51 -2.47 0.60 19.18
N VAL A 52 -2.92 -0.63 18.88
CA VAL A 52 -3.51 -0.99 17.59
C VAL A 52 -4.77 -0.18 17.31
N GLY A 53 -5.63 0.02 18.33
CA GLY A 53 -6.81 0.86 18.20
C GLY A 53 -6.47 2.34 17.98
N LYS A 54 -5.48 2.87 18.71
CA LYS A 54 -4.97 4.24 18.57
C LYS A 54 -4.37 4.53 17.19
N LEU A 55 -3.81 3.52 16.52
CA LEU A 55 -3.22 3.65 15.17
C LEU A 55 -4.11 3.06 14.06
N SER A 56 -5.34 2.66 14.37
CA SER A 56 -6.23 1.92 13.47
C SER A 56 -6.47 2.62 12.14
N GLY A 57 -6.56 3.96 12.14
CA GLY A 57 -6.74 4.75 10.92
C GLY A 57 -5.56 4.59 9.97
N GLY A 58 -4.34 4.72 10.47
CA GLY A 58 -3.13 4.54 9.67
C GLY A 58 -2.97 3.10 9.20
N LEU A 59 -3.22 2.12 10.08
CA LEU A 59 -3.18 0.69 9.75
C LEU A 59 -4.20 0.33 8.67
N PHE A 60 -5.39 0.92 8.69
CA PHE A 60 -6.42 0.71 7.69
C PHE A 60 -5.97 1.19 6.30
N ILE A 61 -5.44 2.41 6.21
CA ILE A 61 -4.94 2.94 4.92
C ILE A 61 -3.75 2.11 4.42
N TRP A 62 -2.86 1.69 5.32
CA TRP A 62 -1.75 0.80 4.95
C TRP A 62 -2.26 -0.52 4.38
N ALA A 63 -3.20 -1.17 5.05
CA ALA A 63 -3.83 -2.40 4.58
C ALA A 63 -4.49 -2.24 3.20
N LEU A 64 -5.13 -1.10 2.93
CA LEU A 64 -5.71 -0.80 1.61
C LEU A 64 -4.66 -0.62 0.51
N SER A 65 -3.48 -0.09 0.83
CA SER A 65 -2.41 0.13 -0.14
C SER A 65 -1.78 -1.17 -0.69
N ILE A 66 -1.81 -2.25 0.09
CA ILE A 66 -1.21 -3.55 -0.24
C ILE A 66 -1.88 -4.23 -1.45
N PRO A 67 -3.20 -4.53 -1.44
CA PRO A 67 -3.86 -5.16 -2.57
C PRO A 67 -3.87 -4.25 -3.80
N GLU A 68 -3.87 -2.93 -3.63
CA GLU A 68 -3.77 -1.97 -4.73
C GLU A 68 -2.43 -2.12 -5.48
N ALA A 69 -1.31 -2.13 -4.75
CA ALA A 69 0.02 -2.33 -5.34
C ALA A 69 0.13 -3.67 -6.07
N TYR A 70 -0.39 -4.74 -5.47
CA TYR A 70 -0.35 -6.08 -6.05
C TYR A 70 -1.23 -6.22 -7.30
N ARG A 71 -2.47 -5.70 -7.27
CA ARG A 71 -3.39 -5.74 -8.42
C ARG A 71 -2.80 -4.97 -9.60
N THR A 72 -2.22 -3.80 -9.35
CA THR A 72 -1.54 -3.01 -10.39
C THR A 72 -0.38 -3.78 -11.01
N ALA A 73 0.47 -4.41 -10.19
CA ALA A 73 1.58 -5.22 -10.66
C ALA A 73 1.10 -6.40 -11.52
N ARG A 74 0.06 -7.10 -11.06
CA ARG A 74 -0.56 -8.22 -11.80
C ARG A 74 -1.15 -7.80 -13.13
N LEU A 75 -1.86 -6.67 -13.17
CA LEU A 75 -2.44 -6.15 -14.40
C LEU A 75 -1.35 -5.84 -15.43
N ARG A 76 -0.26 -5.18 -15.01
CA ARG A 76 0.88 -4.90 -15.89
C ARG A 76 1.58 -6.15 -16.39
N GLN A 77 1.73 -7.17 -15.54
CA GLN A 77 2.26 -8.45 -15.97
C GLN A 77 1.35 -9.11 -17.01
N ALA A 78 0.04 -9.14 -16.78
CA ALA A 78 -0.93 -9.72 -17.71
C ALA A 78 -0.91 -9.00 -19.07
N LEU A 79 -0.82 -7.66 -19.07
CA LEU A 79 -0.70 -6.86 -20.29
C LEU A 79 0.61 -7.16 -21.06
N ARG A 80 1.73 -7.32 -20.34
CA ARG A 80 3.01 -7.69 -20.94
C ARG A 80 2.97 -9.08 -21.58
N LEU A 81 2.28 -10.04 -20.95
CA LEU A 81 2.14 -11.40 -21.48
C LEU A 81 1.24 -11.42 -22.73
N GLN A 82 0.25 -10.53 -22.82
CA GLN A 82 -0.62 -10.43 -24.00
C GLN A 82 0.10 -9.81 -25.22
N THR A 83 1.01 -8.87 -24.98
CA THR A 83 1.78 -8.18 -26.04
C THR A 83 3.07 -8.91 -26.46
N ALA A 84 3.43 -10.00 -25.77
CA ALA A 84 4.55 -10.83 -26.18
C ALA A 84 4.23 -11.51 -27.53
N PRO A 85 5.15 -11.51 -28.52
CA PRO A 85 4.96 -12.23 -29.78
C PRO A 85 4.66 -13.70 -29.47
N ARG A 86 3.57 -14.24 -30.04
CA ARG A 86 3.33 -15.69 -29.97
C ARG A 86 4.35 -16.36 -30.89
N PRO A 87 5.01 -17.45 -30.45
CA PRO A 87 5.93 -18.22 -31.29
C PRO A 87 5.21 -18.85 -32.49
#